data_AF-A0A2N5KLL1-F1
#
_entry.id   AF-A0A2N5KLL1-F1
#
_cell.length_a   1.000
_cell.length_b   1.000
_cell.length_c   1.000
_cell.angle_alpha   90.00
_cell.angle_beta   90.00
_cell.angle_gamma   90.00
#
_symmetry.space_group_name_H-M   'P 1'
#
loop_
_entity.id
_entity.type
_entity.pdbx_description
1 polymer ?
#
loop_
_entity_poly.entity_id
_entity_poly.type
_entity_poly.pdbx_seq_one_letter_code
_entity_poly.pdbx_strand_id
1 'polypeptide(L)' 'MVADRLVVVDAALREGVEAEQVQERVLFSDGSRHEVYKRFFAAEALAEELGGGKTLFSGDWFVMVEA' A
#
# COMPACT_ATOMS: atom_id res chain seq x y z
N MET A 1 1.53 18.42 -17.21
CA MET A 1 0.08 18.20 -17.05
C MET A 1 -0.08 16.86 -16.35
N VAL A 2 -0.92 16.78 -15.33
CA VAL A 2 -1.32 15.50 -14.71
C VAL A 2 -2.65 15.09 -15.37
N ALA A 3 -2.87 13.78 -15.56
CA ALA A 3 -4.10 13.27 -16.17
C ALA A 3 -5.32 13.47 -15.25
N ASP A 4 -6.52 13.47 -15.83
CA ASP A 4 -7.79 13.72 -15.12
C ASP A 4 -8.22 12.56 -14.19
N ARG A 5 -7.41 11.50 -14.10
CA ARG A 5 -7.69 10.28 -13.32
C ARG A 5 -6.49 9.89 -12.49
N LEU A 6 -6.74 9.47 -11.25
CA LEU A 6 -5.74 8.95 -10.34
C LEU A 6 -5.83 7.43 -10.29
N VAL A 7 -4.71 6.76 -10.49
CA VAL A 7 -4.57 5.33 -10.17
C VAL A 7 -3.61 5.20 -9.01
N VAL A 8 -4.09 4.62 -7.91
CA VAL A 8 -3.28 4.28 -6.74
C VAL A 8 -2.90 2.82 -6.84
N VAL A 9 -1.60 2.54 -6.73
CA VAL A 9 -1.05 1.19 -6.65
C VAL A 9 -0.42 1.03 -5.28
N ASP A 10 -0.82 0.01 -4.54
CA ASP A 10 -0.27 -0.29 -3.23
C ASP A 10 0.05 -1.78 -3.05
N ALA A 11 0.92 -2.10 -2.11
CA ALA A 11 1.26 -3.46 -1.76
C ALA A 11 0.03 -4.18 -1.17
N ALA A 12 -0.27 -5.36 -1.70
CA ALA A 12 -1.45 -6.11 -1.30
C ALA A 12 -1.30 -6.69 0.11
N LEU A 13 -2.41 -6.67 0.85
CA LEU A 13 -2.59 -7.59 1.97
C LEU A 13 -2.64 -9.02 1.44
N ARG A 14 -1.81 -9.91 2.00
CA ARG A 14 -1.69 -11.30 1.57
C ARG A 14 -1.57 -12.26 2.74
N GLU A 15 -1.77 -13.54 2.46
CA GLU A 15 -1.64 -14.60 3.46
C GLU A 15 -0.26 -14.56 4.15
N GLY A 16 -0.27 -14.70 5.47
CA GLY A 16 0.92 -14.66 6.31
C GLY A 16 1.50 -13.26 6.54
N VAL A 17 0.84 -12.19 6.10
CA VAL A 17 1.23 -10.80 6.36
C VAL A 17 0.17 -10.11 7.19
N GLU A 18 0.55 -9.60 8.36
CA GLU A 18 -0.32 -8.74 9.18
C GLU A 18 -0.67 -7.45 8.43
N ALA A 19 -1.92 -7.00 8.58
CA ALA A 19 -2.44 -5.81 7.91
C ALA A 19 -1.69 -4.53 8.31
N GLU A 20 -1.20 -4.46 9.55
CA GLU A 20 -0.44 -3.34 10.06
C GLU A 20 0.84 -3.82 10.72
N GLN A 21 1.97 -3.18 10.41
CA GLN A 21 3.29 -3.57 10.89
C GLN A 21 4.17 -2.35 11.13
N VAL A 22 5.00 -2.42 12.17
CA VAL A 22 6.17 -1.55 12.32
C VAL A 22 7.40 -2.37 11.96
N GLN A 23 8.17 -1.89 11.00
CA GLN A 23 9.38 -2.56 10.54
C GLN A 23 10.62 -1.70 10.84
N GLU A 24 11.60 -2.27 11.53
CA GLU A 24 12.89 -1.60 11.71
C GLU A 24 13.70 -1.65 10.40
N ARG A 25 14.35 -0.53 10.06
CA ARG A 25 15.30 -0.41 8.98
C ARG A 25 16.57 0.24 9.47
N VAL A 26 17.70 -0.36 9.13
CA VAL A 26 19.02 0.20 9.37
C VAL A 26 19.58 0.70 8.05
N LEU A 27 19.91 1.98 7.97
CA LEU A 27 20.55 2.54 6.78
C LEU A 27 22.02 2.14 6.76
N PHE A 28 22.45 1.48 5.68
CA PHE A 28 23.83 0.99 5.56
C PHE A 28 24.88 2.13 5.55
N SER A 29 24.49 3.31 5.07
CA SER A 29 25.40 4.46 4.91
C SER A 29 25.87 5.07 6.24
N ASP A 30 25.04 5.04 7.28
CA ASP A 30 25.32 5.72 8.56
C ASP A 30 24.92 4.91 9.81
N GLY A 31 24.35 3.72 9.63
CA GLY A 31 23.90 2.85 10.72
C GLY A 31 22.65 3.36 11.46
N SER A 32 22.01 4.43 10.98
CA SER A 32 20.81 4.98 11.63
C SER A 32 19.65 3.99 11.58
N ARG A 33 18.87 3.94 12.66
CA ARG A 33 17.70 3.07 12.82
C ARG A 33 16.42 3.87 12.64
N HIS A 34 15.52 3.33 11.83
CA HIS A 34 14.24 3.95 11.50
C HIS A 34 13.13 2.93 11.66
N GLU A 35 12.03 3.33 12.27
CA GLU A 35 10.80 2.56 12.32
C GLU A 35 9.90 2.99 11.16
N VAL A 36 9.52 2.03 10.31
CA VAL A 36 8.63 2.26 9.18
C VAL A 36 7.31 1.58 9.46
N TYR A 37 6.28 2.38 9.67
CA TYR A 37 4.92 1.89 9.72
C TYR A 37 4.45 1.51 8.31
N LYS A 38 3.82 0.34 8.19
CA LYS A 38 3.17 -0.16 6.99
C LYS A 38 1.75 -0.59 7.31
N ARG A 39 0.83 -0.22 6.42
CA ARG A 39 -0.54 -0.71 6.38
C ARG A 39 -0.79 -1.28 4.98
N PHE A 40 -1.28 -2.51 4.91
CA PHE A 40 -1.55 -3.22 3.67
C PHE A 40 -3.06 -3.34 3.47
N PHE A 41 -3.50 -3.24 2.22
CA PHE A 41 -4.93 -3.26 1.89
C PHE A 41 -5.27 -4.40 0.93
N ALA A 42 -6.45 -4.98 1.11
CA ALA A 42 -7.19 -5.58 0.01
C ALA A 42 -7.75 -4.47 -0.89
N ALA A 43 -8.04 -4.76 -2.16
CA ALA A 43 -8.42 -3.73 -3.13
C ALA A 43 -9.67 -2.95 -2.72
N GLU A 44 -10.67 -3.63 -2.16
CA GLU A 44 -11.92 -3.04 -1.69
C GLU A 44 -11.69 -2.12 -0.49
N ALA A 45 -10.87 -2.54 0.47
CA ALA A 45 -10.50 -1.73 1.63
C ALA A 45 -9.70 -0.48 1.23
N LEU A 46 -8.83 -0.60 0.20
CA LEU A 46 -8.14 0.56 -0.35
C LEU A 46 -9.11 1.54 -1.02
N ALA A 47 -10.11 1.04 -1.76
CA ALA A 47 -11.12 1.90 -2.36
C ALA A 47 -11.94 2.64 -1.29
N GLU A 48 -12.29 1.98 -0.18
CA GLU A 48 -12.94 2.63 0.96
C GLU A 48 -12.05 3.68 1.62
N GLU A 49 -10.77 3.38 1.83
CA GLU A 49 -9.78 4.31 2.41
C GLU A 49 -9.63 5.58 1.55
N LEU A 50 -9.71 5.45 0.22
CA LEU A 50 -9.63 6.57 -0.72
C LEU A 50 -10.94 7.40 -0.78
N GLY A 51 -11.97 7.04 -0.02
CA GLY A 51 -13.28 7.70 -0.05
C GLY A 51 -14.19 7.22 -1.18
N GLY A 52 -13.89 6.06 -1.76
CA GLY A 52 -14.54 5.48 -2.93
C GLY A 52 -13.54 5.23 -4.05
N GLY A 53 -13.94 4.43 -5.04
CA GLY A 53 -13.11 4.15 -6.19
C GLY A 53 -13.49 2.85 -6.87
N LYS A 54 -12.86 2.60 -8.02
CA LYS A 54 -13.04 1.36 -8.78
C LYS A 54 -11.79 0.51 -8.66
N THR A 55 -11.94 -0.70 -8.12
CA THR A 55 -10.89 -1.73 -8.21
C THR A 55 -10.58 -2.02 -9.68
N LEU A 56 -9.33 -1.79 -10.06
CA LEU A 56 -8.81 -2.14 -11.39
C LEU A 56 -8.09 -3.49 -11.37
N PHE A 57 -7.44 -3.83 -10.25
CA PHE A 57 -6.70 -5.08 -10.08
C PHE A 57 -6.62 -5.48 -8.59
N SER A 58 -6.74 -6.78 -8.33
CA SER A 58 -6.58 -7.38 -7.01
C SER A 58 -5.71 -8.64 -7.15
N GLY A 59 -4.47 -8.57 -6.66
CA GLY A 59 -3.52 -9.68 -6.73
C GLY A 59 -2.67 -9.79 -5.47
N ASP A 60 -1.89 -10.86 -5.36
CA ASP A 60 -1.21 -11.24 -4.11
C ASP A 60 -0.05 -10.31 -3.69
N TRP A 61 0.41 -9.45 -4.60
CA TRP A 61 1.56 -8.57 -4.37
C TRP A 61 1.19 -7.10 -4.40
N PHE A 62 0.19 -6.73 -5.20
CA PHE A 62 -0.29 -5.36 -5.29
C PHE A 62 -1.77 -5.32 -5.68
N VAL A 63 -2.41 -4.22 -5.30
CA VAL A 63 -3.77 -3.85 -5.67
C VAL A 63 -3.74 -2.53 -6.42
N MET A 64 -4.75 -2.28 -7.24
CA MET A 64 -4.90 -1.01 -7.96
C MET A 64 -6.32 -0.48 -7.87
N VAL A 65 -6.46 0.79 -7.54
CA VAL A 65 -7.74 1.50 -7.47
C VAL A 65 -7.68 2.77 -8.31
N GLU A 66 -8.71 2.99 -9.12
CA GLU A 66 -8.99 4.29 -9.74
C GLU A 66 -9.83 5.13 -8.76
N ALA A 67 -9.32 6.30 -8.37
CA ALA A 67 -9.94 7.25 -7.45
C ALA A 67 -10.30 8.56 -8.14
#